data_AF-A0A7K8HD75-F1
#
_entry.id   AF-A0A7K8HD75-F1
#
_cell.length_a   1.000
_cell.length_b   1.000
_cell.length_c   1.000
_cell.angle_alpha   90.00
_cell.angle_beta   90.00
_cell.angle_gamma   90.00
#
_symmetry.space_group_name_H-M   'P 1'
#
loop_
_entity.id
_entity.type
_entity.pdbx_description
1 polymer ?
#
loop_
_entity_poly.entity_id
_entity_poly.type
_entity_poly.pdbx_seq_one_letter_code
_entity_poly.pdbx_strand_id
1 'polypeptide(L)'
;ACALGRTPPPPRAAVRCPPAGACFSAHLANVSGEPELRLLLGLMAETAVPAPALFWVGLKRDASACTHEEQPLRGFSWEGVGGGTSPQEVPAALGRWVHEPLRSCLTARCAGLHLAADPREGPSWGWKE
;
A
#
# COMPACT_ATOMS: atom_id res chain seq x y z
N ALA A 1 -3.69 -21.53 19.88
CA ALA A 1 -3.21 -22.92 19.93
C ALA A 1 -3.44 -23.56 18.58
N CYS A 2 -2.36 -24.07 17.96
CA CYS A 2 -2.30 -25.22 17.03
C CYS A 2 -0.82 -25.37 16.62
N ALA A 3 -0.23 -26.49 17.01
CA ALA A 3 0.97 -27.08 16.42
C ALA A 3 0.46 -28.08 15.34
N LEU A 4 1.17 -28.64 14.34
CA LEU A 4 2.56 -28.97 14.04
C LEU A 4 2.66 -29.10 12.50
N GLY A 5 3.87 -28.98 11.93
CA GLY A 5 4.23 -29.79 10.77
C GLY A 5 4.72 -29.05 9.52
N ARG A 6 5.96 -29.37 9.16
CA ARG A 6 6.68 -29.09 7.90
C ARG A 6 7.33 -27.71 7.81
N THR A 7 8.66 -27.77 7.64
CA THR A 7 9.57 -26.66 7.39
C THR A 7 9.02 -25.75 6.29
N PRO A 8 8.83 -24.45 6.56
CA PRO A 8 8.30 -23.54 5.55
C PRO A 8 9.36 -23.21 4.49
N PRO A 9 8.94 -22.97 3.23
CA PRO A 9 9.80 -22.43 2.18
C PRO A 9 10.39 -21.06 2.58
N PRO A 10 11.47 -20.58 1.92
CA PRO A 10 12.14 -19.32 2.26
C PRO A 10 11.14 -18.16 2.41
N PRO A 11 11.40 -17.21 3.32
CA PRO A 11 10.38 -16.28 3.78
C PRO A 11 9.92 -15.39 2.61
N ARG A 12 8.72 -15.68 2.10
CA ARG A 12 7.88 -14.64 1.50
C ARG A 12 7.75 -13.53 2.53
N ALA A 13 7.84 -12.26 2.11
CA ALA A 13 7.63 -11.11 2.98
C ALA A 13 6.39 -11.35 3.86
N ALA A 14 6.63 -11.66 5.14
CA ALA A 14 5.59 -12.10 6.04
C ALA A 14 4.98 -10.85 6.65
N VAL A 15 3.91 -10.33 6.03
CA VAL A 15 3.07 -9.31 6.64
C VAL A 15 2.36 -9.98 7.82
N ARG A 16 2.84 -9.73 9.04
CA ARG A 16 2.19 -10.18 10.27
C ARG A 16 1.31 -9.05 10.79
N CYS A 17 0.00 -9.22 10.69
CA CYS A 17 -0.96 -8.32 11.31
C CYS A 17 -1.46 -8.97 12.63
N PRO A 18 -1.03 -8.49 13.81
CA PRO A 18 -1.68 -8.82 15.06
C PRO A 18 -3.10 -8.21 15.10
N PRO A 19 -4.01 -8.77 15.93
CA PRO A 19 -5.39 -8.29 16.04
C PRO A 19 -5.52 -6.84 16.55
N ALA A 20 -4.42 -6.20 16.94
CA ALA A 20 -4.33 -4.80 17.37
C ALA A 20 -4.09 -3.80 16.22
N GLY A 21 -4.14 -4.23 14.95
CA GLY A 21 -4.11 -3.32 13.79
C GLY A 21 -2.73 -2.80 13.37
N ALA A 22 -1.64 -3.22 14.03
CA ALA A 22 -0.28 -2.83 13.64
C ALA A 22 0.38 -3.91 12.79
N CYS A 23 0.24 -3.85 11.46
CA CYS A 23 0.98 -4.74 10.56
C CYS A 23 2.45 -4.31 10.52
N PHE A 24 3.39 -5.20 10.88
CA PHE A 24 4.82 -4.93 10.78
C PHE A 24 5.45 -5.87 9.76
N SER A 25 6.27 -5.30 8.87
CA SER A 25 7.35 -6.01 8.19
C SER A 25 8.60 -5.14 8.28
N ALA A 26 9.79 -5.74 8.14
CA ALA A 26 11.00 -4.97 7.95
C ALA A 26 10.90 -4.19 6.61
N HIS A 27 10.48 -2.92 6.71
CA HIS A 27 10.39 -1.87 5.70
C HIS A 27 9.77 -2.31 4.35
N LEU A 28 8.44 -2.23 4.25
CA LEU A 28 7.82 -2.17 2.93
C LEU A 28 8.30 -0.90 2.20
N ALA A 29 8.45 -0.98 0.88
CA ALA A 29 8.89 0.14 0.08
C ALA A 29 7.89 1.31 0.19
N ASN A 30 8.41 2.53 0.32
CA ASN A 30 7.63 3.75 0.23
C ASN A 30 7.71 4.28 -1.19
N VAL A 31 6.61 4.82 -1.71
CA VAL A 31 6.61 5.49 -3.01
C VAL A 31 6.59 6.99 -2.76
N SER A 32 7.79 7.57 -2.75
CA SER A 32 8.07 8.94 -2.34
C SER A 32 7.58 10.01 -3.32
N GLY A 33 7.21 9.62 -4.55
CA GLY A 33 6.71 10.53 -5.57
C GLY A 33 6.30 9.86 -6.87
N GLU A 34 5.73 10.66 -7.76
CA GLU A 34 5.30 10.24 -9.09
C GLU A 34 6.43 9.63 -9.95
N PRO A 35 7.68 10.15 -9.94
CA PRO A 35 8.77 9.53 -10.71
C PRO A 35 9.08 8.10 -10.26
N GLU A 36 9.10 7.85 -8.96
CA GLU A 36 9.35 6.52 -8.41
C GLU A 36 8.21 5.55 -8.75
N LEU A 37 6.96 6.03 -8.68
CA LEU A 37 5.81 5.24 -9.11
C LEU A 37 5.92 4.84 -10.59
N ARG A 38 6.30 5.76 -11.47
CA ARG A 38 6.48 5.46 -12.90
C ARG A 38 7.55 4.39 -13.13
N LEU A 39 8.66 4.45 -12.41
CA LEU A 39 9.71 3.44 -12.49
C LEU A 39 9.20 2.06 -12.05
N LEU A 40 8.48 1.98 -10.93
CA LEU A 40 7.88 0.73 -10.45
C LEU A 40 6.90 0.15 -11.48
N LEU A 41 6.01 0.98 -12.04
CA LEU A 41 5.07 0.56 -13.08
C LEU A 41 5.79 0.07 -14.34
N GLY A 42 6.86 0.77 -14.76
CA GLY A 42 7.70 0.37 -15.89
C GLY A 42 8.35 -0.99 -15.67
N LEU A 43 8.97 -1.21 -14.51
CA LEU A 43 9.59 -2.48 -14.14
C LEU A 43 8.58 -3.64 -14.14
N MET A 44 7.36 -3.41 -13.66
CA MET A 44 6.31 -4.43 -13.67
C MET A 44 5.82 -4.76 -15.09
N ALA A 45 5.79 -3.76 -15.98
CA ALA A 45 5.47 -3.98 -17.39
C ALA A 45 6.57 -4.77 -18.11
N GLU A 46 7.85 -4.42 -17.88
CA GLU A 46 9.01 -5.12 -18.46
C GLU A 46 9.10 -6.58 -18.01
N THR A 47 8.80 -6.84 -16.74
CA THR A 47 8.81 -8.19 -16.16
C THR A 47 7.54 -8.97 -16.45
N ALA A 48 6.59 -8.39 -17.20
CA ALA A 48 5.30 -8.98 -17.56
C ALA A 48 4.59 -9.59 -16.35
N VAL A 49 4.53 -8.83 -15.24
CA VAL A 49 3.81 -9.25 -14.03
C VAL A 49 2.39 -9.67 -14.42
N PRO A 50 1.96 -10.90 -14.08
CA PRO A 50 0.60 -11.34 -14.36
C PRO A 50 -0.41 -10.44 -13.64
N ALA A 51 -1.27 -9.77 -14.40
CA ALA A 51 -2.36 -8.97 -13.87
C ALA A 51 -3.68 -9.79 -13.84
N PRO A 52 -4.56 -9.58 -12.83
CA PRO A 52 -4.45 -8.56 -11.79
C PRO A 52 -3.48 -8.95 -10.67
N ALA A 53 -2.76 -7.96 -10.13
CA ALA A 53 -1.79 -8.14 -9.05
C ALA A 53 -1.95 -7.08 -7.97
N LEU A 54 -1.59 -7.42 -6.73
CA LEU A 54 -1.56 -6.50 -5.58
C LEU A 54 -0.19 -6.59 -4.90
N PHE A 55 0.50 -5.45 -4.84
CA PHE A 55 1.81 -5.32 -4.19
C PHE A 55 1.67 -4.48 -2.92
N TRP A 56 1.91 -5.10 -1.77
CA TRP A 56 1.91 -4.38 -0.49
C TRP A 56 3.10 -3.43 -0.42
N VAL A 57 2.82 -2.18 -0.06
CA VAL A 57 3.79 -1.10 0.13
C VAL A 57 3.61 -0.51 1.53
N GLY A 58 4.50 0.40 1.95
CA GLY A 58 4.44 1.01 3.28
C GLY A 58 3.27 1.96 3.50
N LEU A 59 2.24 1.96 2.64
CA LEU A 59 1.11 2.88 2.73
C LEU A 59 0.10 2.37 3.78
N LYS A 60 -0.07 3.11 4.87
CA LYS A 60 -0.97 2.76 5.96
C LYS A 60 -1.74 3.94 6.51
N ARG A 61 -2.91 3.70 7.08
CA ARG A 61 -3.63 4.65 7.92
C ARG A 61 -3.69 4.07 9.32
N ASP A 62 -3.08 4.73 10.29
CA ASP A 62 -3.10 4.29 11.68
C ASP A 62 -4.51 4.43 12.29
N ALA A 63 -4.80 3.69 13.36
CA ALA A 63 -5.99 3.96 14.17
C ALA A 63 -5.91 5.41 14.68
N SER A 64 -7.05 6.13 14.72
CA SER A 64 -7.20 7.58 14.93
C SER A 64 -6.91 8.49 13.73
N ALA A 65 -6.30 8.00 12.64
CA ALA A 65 -6.22 8.76 11.39
C ALA A 65 -7.50 8.55 10.57
N CYS A 66 -8.17 9.64 10.21
CA CYS A 66 -9.44 9.62 9.49
C CYS A 66 -9.25 9.55 7.97
N THR A 67 -10.20 8.91 7.29
CA THR A 67 -10.36 9.05 5.83
C THR A 67 -10.79 10.47 5.48
N HIS A 68 -10.00 11.15 4.66
CA HIS A 68 -10.32 12.48 4.14
C HIS A 68 -10.31 12.46 2.61
N GLU A 69 -11.49 12.48 1.99
CA GLU A 69 -11.67 12.38 0.52
C GLU A 69 -10.90 13.46 -0.25
N GLU A 70 -10.79 14.66 0.34
CA GLU A 70 -10.06 15.80 -0.23
C GLU A 70 -8.53 15.65 -0.23
N GLN A 71 -7.99 14.72 0.57
CA GLN A 71 -6.55 14.49 0.64
C GLN A 71 -6.12 13.44 -0.40
N PRO A 72 -5.00 13.60 -1.10
CA PRO A 72 -4.56 12.65 -2.14
C PRO A 72 -4.56 11.19 -1.67
N LEU A 73 -3.96 10.91 -0.51
CA LEU A 73 -3.89 9.56 0.05
C LEU A 73 -4.97 9.25 1.07
N ARG A 74 -6.04 10.06 1.18
CA ARG A 74 -7.20 9.73 2.02
C ARG A 74 -6.86 9.44 3.50
N GLY A 75 -5.87 10.15 4.04
CA GLY A 75 -5.37 9.95 5.40
C GLY A 75 -4.39 8.79 5.58
N PHE A 76 -4.03 8.06 4.51
CA PHE A 76 -2.90 7.13 4.53
C PHE A 76 -1.57 7.88 4.45
N SER A 77 -0.55 7.32 5.07
CA SER A 77 0.82 7.81 5.14
C SER A 77 1.81 6.65 4.98
N TRP A 78 3.05 6.98 4.63
CA TRP A 78 4.12 6.01 4.44
C TRP A 78 4.76 5.59 5.77
N GLU A 79 4.97 4.28 5.96
CA GLU A 79 5.63 3.69 7.13
C GLU A 79 7.11 4.11 7.18
N GLY A 80 7.58 4.59 8.34
CA GLY A 80 9.00 4.89 8.54
C GLY A 80 9.45 6.32 8.24
N VAL A 81 8.55 7.30 8.07
CA VAL A 81 8.92 8.73 8.28
C VAL A 81 8.99 9.00 9.79
N GLY A 82 9.88 8.27 10.46
CA GLY A 82 10.21 8.45 11.87
C GLY A 82 11.20 9.59 12.01
N GLY A 83 10.71 10.74 12.47
CA GLY A 83 11.56 11.82 12.99
C GLY A 83 11.50 13.12 12.19
N GLY A 84 10.42 13.89 12.37
CA GLY A 84 10.52 15.35 12.38
C GLY A 84 10.94 16.08 11.10
N THR A 85 10.90 15.44 9.93
CA THR A 85 10.97 16.17 8.66
C THR A 85 9.55 16.54 8.23
N SER A 86 9.34 17.82 7.92
CA SER A 86 8.12 18.44 7.37
C SER A 86 7.20 17.48 6.62
N PRO A 87 5.86 17.64 6.68
CA PRO A 87 4.94 16.82 5.89
C PRO A 87 5.41 16.83 4.43
N GLN A 88 5.88 15.67 3.96
CA GLN A 88 6.26 15.50 2.57
C GLN A 88 4.97 15.73 1.78
N GLU A 89 4.91 16.83 1.03
CA GLU A 89 3.75 17.16 0.24
C GLU A 89 3.53 16.02 -0.75
N VAL A 90 2.44 15.28 -0.56
CA VAL A 90 2.13 14.15 -1.42
C VAL A 90 1.54 14.70 -2.71
N PRO A 91 2.16 14.46 -3.87
CA PRO A 91 1.63 14.94 -5.14
C PRO A 91 0.21 14.41 -5.37
N ALA A 92 -0.70 15.28 -5.82
CA ALA A 92 -2.08 14.89 -6.14
C ALA A 92 -2.16 13.72 -7.14
N ALA A 93 -1.16 13.57 -8.00
CA ALA A 93 -1.02 12.46 -8.94
C ALA A 93 -0.92 11.08 -8.27
N LEU A 94 -0.46 11.01 -7.02
CA LEU A 94 -0.48 9.78 -6.23
C LEU A 94 -1.87 9.49 -5.64
N GLY A 95 -2.87 10.34 -5.80
CA GLY A 95 -4.19 10.15 -5.20
C GLY A 95 -5.14 9.20 -5.94
N ARG A 96 -4.61 8.25 -6.73
CA ARG A 96 -5.41 7.33 -7.53
C ARG A 96 -5.75 6.06 -6.75
N TRP A 97 -7.02 5.88 -6.45
CA TRP A 97 -7.56 4.69 -5.78
C TRP A 97 -8.39 3.85 -6.75
N VAL A 98 -8.31 2.52 -6.66
CA VAL A 98 -9.18 1.61 -7.43
C VAL A 98 -10.62 1.75 -6.97
N HIS A 99 -10.81 1.79 -5.64
CA HIS A 99 -12.06 2.11 -4.98
C HIS A 99 -11.77 3.06 -3.82
N GLU A 100 -12.73 3.92 -3.52
CA GLU A 100 -12.60 4.85 -2.39
C GLU A 100 -12.41 4.04 -1.08
N PRO A 101 -11.39 4.37 -0.26
CA PRO A 101 -11.16 3.70 1.02
C PRO A 101 -12.37 3.77 1.94
N LEU A 102 -12.45 2.81 2.86
CA LEU A 102 -13.51 2.84 3.86
C LEU A 102 -13.39 4.11 4.69
N ARG A 103 -14.48 4.88 4.79
CA ARG A 103 -14.59 6.03 5.69
C ARG A 103 -14.58 5.56 7.15
N SER A 104 -13.41 5.64 7.79
CA SER A 104 -13.20 5.20 9.17
C SER A 104 -12.02 5.95 9.78
N CYS A 105 -12.11 6.20 11.09
CA CYS A 105 -11.00 6.71 11.90
C CYS A 105 -10.62 5.74 13.03
N LEU A 106 -11.29 4.58 13.12
CA LEU A 106 -11.23 3.71 14.29
C LEU A 106 -10.29 2.51 14.09
N THR A 107 -10.14 2.07 12.84
CA THR A 107 -9.37 0.88 12.49
C THR A 107 -8.17 1.28 11.66
N ALA A 108 -7.00 0.76 12.03
CA ALA A 108 -5.84 0.84 11.17
C ALA A 108 -6.06 0.06 9.86
N ARG A 109 -5.54 0.57 8.76
CA ARG A 109 -5.67 0.00 7.41
C ARG A 109 -4.35 0.09 6.66
N CYS A 110 -4.08 -0.87 5.79
CA CYS A 110 -2.93 -0.86 4.89
C CYS A 110 -3.44 -0.76 3.46
N ALA A 111 -2.61 -0.27 2.55
CA ALA A 111 -2.94 -0.24 1.13
C ALA A 111 -1.78 -0.79 0.29
N GLY A 112 -2.13 -1.39 -0.85
CA GLY A 112 -1.20 -1.89 -1.83
C GLY A 112 -1.38 -1.24 -3.19
N LEU A 113 -0.34 -1.32 -4.03
CA LEU A 113 -0.39 -0.97 -5.43
C LEU A 113 -1.07 -2.11 -6.20
N HIS A 114 -2.27 -1.84 -6.73
CA HIS A 114 -3.01 -2.77 -7.57
C HIS A 114 -2.70 -2.51 -9.05
N LEU A 115 -2.52 -3.59 -9.82
CA LEU A 115 -2.45 -3.57 -11.27
C LEU A 115 -3.72 -4.18 -11.87
N ALA A 116 -4.35 -3.47 -12.80
CA ALA A 116 -5.54 -3.95 -13.50
C ALA A 116 -5.19 -4.99 -14.57
N ALA A 117 -6.09 -5.96 -14.77
CA ALA A 117 -5.96 -6.99 -15.79
C ALA A 117 -6.16 -6.44 -17.21
N ASP A 118 -7.10 -5.50 -17.38
CA ASP A 118 -7.36 -4.81 -18.63
C ASP A 118 -7.34 -3.27 -18.42
N PRO A 119 -6.41 -2.54 -19.06
CA PRO A 119 -6.39 -1.07 -19.07
C PRO A 119 -7.64 -0.41 -19.69
N ARG A 120 -8.51 -1.16 -20.36
CA ARG A 120 -9.76 -0.67 -20.96
C ARG A 120 -10.91 -0.59 -19.95
N GLU A 121 -10.83 -1.34 -18.85
CA GLU A 121 -11.85 -1.36 -17.81
C GLU A 121 -11.61 -0.30 -16.71
N GLY A 122 -10.52 0.46 -16.83
CA GLY A 122 -10.17 1.52 -15.89
C GLY A 122 -8.68 1.84 -15.90
N PRO A 123 -8.22 2.61 -14.90
CA PRO A 123 -6.80 2.90 -14.75
C PRO A 123 -5.98 1.60 -14.62
N SER A 124 -4.86 1.52 -15.35
CA SER A 124 -3.97 0.35 -15.31
C SER A 124 -3.38 0.05 -13.93
N TRP A 125 -3.46 1.01 -13.01
CA TRP A 125 -3.03 0.86 -11.62
C TRP A 125 -3.87 1.75 -10.68
N GLY A 126 -3.88 1.44 -9.39
CA GLY A 126 -4.41 2.29 -8.33
C GLY A 126 -4.09 1.73 -6.95
N TRP A 127 -4.29 2.53 -5.90
CA TRP A 127 -4.22 2.05 -4.53
C TRP A 127 -5.45 1.23 -4.17
N LYS A 128 -5.24 0.17 -3.39
CA LYS A 128 -6.30 -0.70 -2.88
C LYS A 128 -6.07 -0.97 -1.40
N GLU A 129 -7.07 -0.64 -0.58
CA GLU A 129 -7.17 -1.03 0.84
C GLU A 129 -7.42 -2.54 0.99
#